data_AF-A0A1D7U3X1-F1
#
_entry.id   AF-A0A1D7U3X1-F1
#
_cell.length_a   1.000
_cell.length_b   1.000
_cell.length_c   1.000
_cell.angle_alpha   90.00
_cell.angle_beta   90.00
_cell.angle_gamma   90.00
#
_symmetry.space_group_name_H-M   'P 1'
#
loop_
_entity.id
_entity.type
_entity.pdbx_description
1 polymer ?
#
loop_
_entity_poly.entity_id
_entity_poly.type
_entity_poly.pdbx_seq_one_letter_code
_entity_poly.pdbx_strand_id
1 'polypeptide(L)'
;MKRPALALLSAILVTAGSEAKAAACTCEGLKSLQNELKLALILRDKHAAKAHDLREKYGAPPKDFAVNAARRDYEAFEAPPRKGEKPAPGSARDGLPPPTPGAPQEIKFVPRGAQLRDNAANNREKEGIPEATKWVNDYTQPDLPLRREIEEKHRKAGKDLCAPENEAAMKQATTQGSVCDGIAKALQVHEAAHRDTCQRLGFYAFNERHAYEQAEDEVKAYRAQVDVLAGEIRRVLKQKKTKITSGSPGPTPESLLGIEVRCALAFSVAGQVDDLKFSDKVCDSAEAFTVKTSPNANFQFTPNGEKTGTYAYNGRVVGAQFYGSGSYALELQDGKGTLKLDGSGRWNVKHPMGNSSKSGPESLRATELPEGCN
;
A
#
# COMPACT_ATOMS: atom_id res chain seq x y z
N MET A 1 -9.52 0.85 32.61
CA MET A 1 -8.52 1.42 31.67
C MET A 1 -9.11 1.46 30.26
N LYS A 2 -9.42 2.67 29.76
CA LYS A 2 -9.89 2.90 28.39
C LYS A 2 -8.72 3.47 27.59
N ARG A 3 -8.21 2.74 26.58
CA ARG A 3 -7.31 3.34 25.59
C ARG A 3 -8.09 4.37 24.76
N PRO A 4 -7.60 5.61 24.56
CA PRO A 4 -8.11 6.43 23.47
C PRO A 4 -7.71 5.77 22.16
N ALA A 5 -8.64 5.84 21.22
CA ALA A 5 -8.66 5.09 19.98
C ALA A 5 -7.49 5.43 19.05
N LEU A 6 -6.89 4.39 18.47
CA LEU A 6 -6.34 4.42 17.11
C LEU A 6 -7.51 4.70 16.15
N ALA A 7 -7.93 5.95 16.09
CA ALA A 7 -8.95 6.46 15.18
C ALA A 7 -8.52 7.82 14.67
N LEU A 8 -7.44 7.85 13.90
CA LEU A 8 -7.12 8.99 13.04
C LEU A 8 -6.36 8.53 11.79
N LEU A 9 -6.97 7.57 11.08
CA LEU A 9 -6.77 7.38 9.64
C LEU A 9 -8.02 6.82 8.92
N SER A 10 -9.20 6.95 9.51
CA SER A 10 -10.44 6.46 8.89
C SER A 10 -11.62 7.39 9.20
N ALA A 11 -11.63 8.55 8.57
CA ALA A 11 -12.85 9.30 8.30
C ALA A 11 -13.10 9.27 6.79
N ILE A 12 -13.23 8.07 6.23
CA ILE A 12 -13.85 7.81 4.94
C ILE A 12 -14.98 6.84 5.23
N LEU A 13 -16.18 7.18 4.76
CA LEU A 13 -17.44 6.50 5.05
C LEU A 13 -17.29 4.97 5.00
N VAL A 14 -17.40 4.31 6.16
CA VAL A 14 -17.70 2.88 6.23
C VAL A 14 -19.20 2.74 5.97
N THR A 15 -19.59 2.60 4.71
CA THR A 15 -20.90 2.06 4.39
C THR A 15 -20.89 0.58 4.78
N ALA A 16 -21.78 0.21 5.70
CA ALA A 16 -22.00 -1.18 6.08
C ALA A 16 -22.53 -1.94 4.85
N GLY A 17 -21.68 -2.72 4.19
CA GLY A 17 -22.07 -3.50 3.02
C GLY A 17 -20.94 -4.41 2.52
N SER A 18 -21.11 -5.72 2.79
CA SER A 18 -20.28 -6.86 2.35
C SER A 18 -18.88 -7.00 2.97
N GLU A 19 -18.61 -8.21 3.47
CA GLU A 19 -17.26 -8.70 3.78
C GLU A 19 -16.45 -8.87 2.48
N ALA A 20 -16.13 -7.75 1.82
CA ALA A 20 -15.20 -7.77 0.71
C ALA A 20 -13.83 -8.19 1.26
N LYS A 21 -13.47 -9.46 1.02
CA LYS A 21 -12.12 -9.98 1.27
C LYS A 21 -11.15 -9.01 0.58
N ALA A 22 -10.19 -8.45 1.31
CA ALA A 22 -9.22 -7.54 0.71
C ALA A 22 -8.61 -8.19 -0.54
N ALA A 23 -8.67 -7.46 -1.64
CA ALA A 23 -8.15 -7.94 -2.90
C ALA A 23 -6.63 -8.08 -2.81
N ALA A 24 -6.12 -9.12 -3.47
CA ALA A 24 -4.70 -9.30 -3.70
C ALA A 24 -4.11 -8.03 -4.34
N CYS A 25 -2.93 -7.58 -3.91
CA CYS A 25 -2.28 -6.46 -4.59
C CYS A 25 -2.12 -6.75 -6.09
N THR A 26 -2.59 -5.80 -6.90
CA THR A 26 -2.48 -5.79 -8.35
C THR A 26 -1.41 -4.79 -8.78
N CYS A 27 -1.16 -4.72 -10.08
CA CYS A 27 -0.26 -3.72 -10.66
C CYS A 27 -0.65 -2.27 -10.30
N GLU A 28 -1.95 -1.95 -10.21
CA GLU A 28 -2.43 -0.61 -9.80
C GLU A 28 -2.00 -0.25 -8.37
N GLY A 29 -1.92 -1.25 -7.49
CA GLY A 29 -1.47 -1.09 -6.11
C GLY A 29 0.05 -0.97 -5.94
N LEU A 30 0.85 -1.13 -7.00
CA LEU A 30 2.31 -1.17 -6.88
C LEU A 30 2.87 0.14 -6.33
N LYS A 31 2.35 1.30 -6.78
CA LYS A 31 2.87 2.59 -6.31
C LYS A 31 2.63 2.78 -4.81
N SER A 32 1.47 2.35 -4.32
CA SER A 32 1.15 2.35 -2.88
C SER A 32 2.11 1.44 -2.11
N LEU A 33 2.37 0.23 -2.61
CA LEU A 33 3.35 -0.68 -2.00
C LEU A 33 4.77 -0.05 -1.95
N GLN A 34 5.21 0.60 -3.01
CA GLN A 34 6.52 1.29 -3.05
C GLN A 34 6.59 2.46 -2.08
N ASN A 35 5.51 3.24 -1.95
CA ASN A 35 5.43 4.34 -1.00
C ASN A 35 5.53 3.83 0.45
N GLU A 36 4.78 2.78 0.78
CA GLU A 36 4.84 2.13 2.09
C GLU A 36 6.22 1.53 2.36
N LEU A 37 6.84 0.88 1.37
CA LEU A 37 8.19 0.35 1.50
C LEU A 37 9.20 1.47 1.78
N LYS A 38 9.12 2.57 1.03
CA LYS A 38 9.97 3.75 1.24
C LYS A 38 9.80 4.31 2.65
N LEU A 39 8.57 4.43 3.14
CA LEU A 39 8.29 4.92 4.48
C LEU A 39 8.86 3.98 5.56
N ALA A 40 8.63 2.68 5.42
CA ALA A 40 9.14 1.67 6.35
C ALA A 40 10.68 1.65 6.42
N LEU A 41 11.37 1.79 5.28
CA LEU A 41 12.83 1.92 5.22
C LEU A 41 13.32 3.19 5.95
N ILE A 42 12.68 4.33 5.70
CA ILE A 42 13.02 5.60 6.38
C ILE A 42 12.84 5.46 7.90
N LEU A 43 11.74 4.86 8.36
CA LEU A 43 11.46 4.70 9.78
C LEU A 43 12.44 3.73 10.44
N ARG A 44 12.71 2.58 9.81
CA ARG A 44 13.76 1.63 10.23
C ARG A 44 15.10 2.36 10.46
N ASP A 45 15.55 3.13 9.48
CA ASP A 45 16.86 3.77 9.54
C ASP A 45 16.90 4.88 10.60
N LYS A 46 15.81 5.64 10.76
CA LYS A 46 15.70 6.63 11.83
C LYS A 46 15.70 6.00 13.23
N HIS A 47 14.97 4.90 13.45
CA HIS A 47 14.99 4.20 14.73
C HIS A 47 16.36 3.57 15.00
N ALA A 48 17.07 3.09 13.97
CA ALA A 48 18.43 2.58 14.10
C ALA A 48 19.41 3.67 14.53
N ALA A 49 19.35 4.85 13.88
CA ALA A 49 20.14 6.01 14.28
C ALA A 49 19.80 6.45 15.71
N LYS A 50 18.51 6.52 16.06
CA LYS A 50 18.08 6.89 17.41
C LYS A 50 18.55 5.90 18.47
N ALA A 51 18.52 4.60 18.19
CA ALA A 51 19.03 3.57 19.09
C ALA A 51 20.54 3.77 19.34
N HIS A 52 21.31 4.08 18.29
CA HIS A 52 22.73 4.40 18.39
C HIS A 52 22.96 5.65 19.25
N ASP A 53 22.29 6.76 18.96
CA ASP A 53 22.43 8.03 19.70
C ASP A 53 22.10 7.86 21.19
N LEU A 54 21.03 7.11 21.50
CA LEU A 54 20.63 6.85 22.89
C LEU A 54 21.67 5.97 23.61
N ARG A 55 22.27 4.99 22.93
CA ARG A 55 23.36 4.19 23.50
C ARG A 55 24.61 5.00 23.77
N GLU A 56 25.00 5.86 22.84
CA GLU A 56 26.16 6.74 23.01
C GLU A 56 25.93 7.73 24.15
N LYS A 57 24.75 8.36 24.20
CA LYS A 57 24.41 9.39 25.19
C LYS A 57 24.28 8.83 26.62
N TYR A 58 23.70 7.65 26.78
CA TYR A 58 23.35 7.11 28.10
C TYR A 58 24.21 5.92 28.53
N GLY A 59 25.11 5.42 27.66
CA GLY A 59 25.96 4.27 27.92
C GLY A 59 25.20 2.94 27.99
N ALA A 60 25.92 1.86 28.32
CA ALA A 60 25.29 0.63 28.81
C ALA A 60 24.57 0.93 30.14
N PRO A 61 23.35 0.42 30.37
CA PRO A 61 22.48 0.92 31.43
C PRO A 61 23.16 0.85 32.81
N PRO A 62 23.40 2.00 33.48
CA PRO A 62 23.62 2.00 34.92
C PRO A 62 22.30 1.62 35.59
N LYS A 63 22.37 0.77 36.61
CA LYS A 63 21.20 0.11 37.23
C LYS A 63 20.06 1.05 37.66
N ASP A 64 20.33 2.35 37.90
CA ASP A 64 19.44 3.14 38.75
C ASP A 64 18.95 4.50 38.22
N PHE A 65 19.35 5.04 37.04
CA PHE A 65 19.11 6.50 36.82
C PHE A 65 18.67 7.07 35.46
N ALA A 66 18.48 6.30 34.38
CA ALA A 66 18.24 6.93 33.05
C ALA A 66 16.93 6.57 32.32
N VAL A 67 16.06 5.71 32.88
CA VAL A 67 14.85 5.24 32.15
C VAL A 67 13.94 6.40 31.74
N ASN A 68 13.66 7.33 32.66
CA ASN A 68 12.74 8.45 32.39
C ASN A 68 13.33 9.53 31.47
N ALA A 69 14.64 9.78 31.51
CA ALA A 69 15.29 10.76 30.63
C ALA A 69 15.37 10.24 29.19
N ALA A 70 15.86 9.01 29.00
CA ALA A 70 15.93 8.39 27.69
C ALA A 70 14.54 8.21 27.06
N ARG A 71 13.54 7.86 27.88
CA ARG A 71 12.14 7.75 27.43
C ARG A 71 11.59 9.08 26.93
N ARG A 72 11.82 10.19 27.63
CA ARG A 72 11.39 11.53 27.16
C ARG A 72 12.03 11.90 25.82
N ASP A 73 13.32 11.61 25.66
CA ASP A 73 14.06 11.89 24.41
C ASP A 73 13.58 11.03 23.24
N TYR A 74 13.01 9.86 23.51
CA TYR A 74 12.40 8.99 22.51
C TYR A 74 10.95 9.38 22.21
N GLU A 75 10.14 9.68 23.22
CA GLU A 75 8.78 10.23 23.05
C GLU A 75 8.80 11.54 22.23
N ALA A 76 9.83 12.39 22.42
CA ALA A 76 10.02 13.62 21.65
C ALA A 76 10.40 13.35 20.18
N PHE A 77 11.05 12.22 19.89
CA PHE A 77 11.35 11.81 18.51
C PHE A 77 10.10 11.34 17.77
N GLU A 78 9.16 10.69 18.45
CA GLU A 78 7.88 10.28 17.86
C GLU A 78 6.92 11.45 17.67
N ALA A 79 7.03 12.52 18.47
CA ALA A 79 6.21 13.73 18.40
C ALA A 79 6.15 14.33 16.98
N PRO A 80 4.99 14.75 16.44
CA PRO A 80 4.99 15.48 15.19
C PRO A 80 5.60 16.86 15.47
N PRO A 81 6.29 17.48 14.50
CA PRO A 81 6.80 18.83 14.69
C PRO A 81 5.65 19.75 15.08
N ARG A 82 5.82 20.56 16.14
CA ARG A 82 4.79 21.53 16.50
C ARG A 82 4.67 22.54 15.37
N LYS A 83 3.43 22.95 15.08
CA LYS A 83 3.17 23.93 14.00
C LYS A 83 3.98 25.21 14.27
N GLY A 84 4.99 25.48 13.44
CA GLY A 84 5.89 26.63 13.57
C GLY A 84 7.26 26.35 14.24
N GLU A 85 7.53 25.12 14.65
CA GLU A 85 8.83 24.74 15.22
C GLU A 85 9.87 24.55 14.11
N LYS A 86 10.92 25.39 14.12
CA LYS A 86 12.05 25.23 13.21
C LYS A 86 12.84 23.99 13.63
N PRO A 87 13.29 23.14 12.67
CA PRO A 87 14.09 21.97 12.99
C PRO A 87 15.35 22.36 13.79
N ALA A 88 15.71 21.53 14.77
CA ALA A 88 16.90 21.76 15.58
C ALA A 88 18.17 21.80 14.68
N PRO A 89 19.09 22.75 14.92
CA PRO A 89 20.34 22.82 14.16
C PRO A 89 21.13 21.52 14.35
N GLY A 90 21.49 20.86 13.25
CA GLY A 90 22.18 19.56 13.25
C GLY A 90 21.26 18.34 13.13
N SER A 91 19.94 18.49 12.96
CA SER A 91 19.09 17.35 12.58
C SER A 91 19.39 16.94 11.13
N ALA A 92 19.46 15.64 10.85
CA ALA A 92 19.79 15.04 9.53
C ALA A 92 18.80 15.36 8.37
N ARG A 93 18.06 16.47 8.44
CA ARG A 93 17.13 16.96 7.42
C ARG A 93 17.79 17.86 6.36
N ASP A 94 19.07 18.24 6.52
CA ASP A 94 19.76 19.16 5.61
C ASP A 94 20.06 18.61 4.19
N GLY A 95 19.52 17.44 3.83
CA GLY A 95 19.70 16.82 2.51
C GLY A 95 18.42 16.43 1.77
N LEU A 96 17.23 16.74 2.29
CA LEU A 96 15.97 16.42 1.59
C LEU A 96 15.52 17.62 0.74
N PRO A 97 15.27 17.43 -0.57
CA PRO A 97 14.77 18.51 -1.42
C PRO A 97 13.41 19.00 -0.92
N PRO A 98 13.09 20.31 -1.07
CA PRO A 98 11.80 20.85 -0.68
C PRO A 98 10.66 20.12 -1.43
N PRO A 99 9.49 19.93 -0.78
CA PRO A 99 8.38 19.24 -1.41
C PRO A 99 7.92 19.98 -2.67
N THR A 100 7.74 19.24 -3.76
CA THR A 100 7.24 19.75 -5.04
C THR A 100 5.78 20.21 -4.89
N PRO A 101 5.38 21.37 -5.43
CA PRO A 101 3.98 21.79 -5.44
C PRO A 101 3.12 20.76 -6.19
N GLY A 102 2.14 20.16 -5.51
CA GLY A 102 1.23 19.15 -6.08
C GLY A 102 1.30 17.75 -5.46
N ALA A 103 2.11 17.52 -4.43
CA ALA A 103 2.10 16.26 -3.69
C ALA A 103 0.76 16.04 -2.94
N PRO A 104 0.25 14.80 -2.86
CA PRO A 104 -0.98 14.49 -2.10
C PRO A 104 -0.85 14.90 -0.64
N GLN A 105 -1.97 15.31 -0.03
CA GLN A 105 -2.04 15.92 1.29
C GLN A 105 -1.28 15.13 2.36
N GLU A 106 -0.57 15.88 3.19
CA GLU A 106 0.19 15.43 4.35
C GLU A 106 -0.68 14.57 5.28
N ILE A 107 -0.34 13.29 5.39
CA ILE A 107 -0.93 12.37 6.37
C ILE A 107 -0.51 12.86 7.76
N LYS A 108 -1.45 13.43 8.52
CA LYS A 108 -1.21 13.90 9.89
C LYS A 108 -1.03 12.71 10.82
N PHE A 109 0.21 12.43 11.18
CA PHE A 109 0.55 11.48 12.23
C PHE A 109 0.39 12.13 13.61
N VAL A 110 -0.39 11.51 14.51
CA VAL A 110 -0.49 11.92 15.93
C VAL A 110 0.12 10.80 16.79
N PRO A 111 1.23 11.06 17.48
CA PRO A 111 1.95 10.04 18.25
C PRO A 111 1.36 9.82 19.63
N ARG A 112 1.60 8.60 20.10
CA ARG A 112 0.98 7.93 21.26
C ARG A 112 1.27 8.61 22.60
N GLY A 113 2.42 9.30 22.74
CA GLY A 113 2.92 9.79 24.03
C GLY A 113 2.15 10.95 24.67
N ALA A 114 1.54 11.84 23.88
CA ALA A 114 0.87 13.04 24.40
C ALA A 114 -0.52 12.73 25.00
N GLN A 115 -1.29 11.84 24.38
CA GLN A 115 -2.64 11.46 24.83
C GLN A 115 -2.64 10.56 26.09
N LEU A 116 -1.52 9.91 26.41
CA LEU A 116 -1.41 9.01 27.56
C LEU A 116 -1.39 9.76 28.91
N ARG A 117 -0.88 11.00 28.95
CA ARG A 117 -0.80 11.78 30.21
C ARG A 117 -2.15 12.31 30.66
N ASP A 118 -2.95 12.83 29.73
CA ASP A 118 -4.25 13.43 30.06
C ASP A 118 -5.31 12.38 30.40
N ASN A 119 -5.28 11.21 29.75
CA ASN A 119 -6.23 10.12 30.02
C ASN A 119 -5.88 9.28 31.26
N ALA A 120 -4.60 9.20 31.64
CA ALA A 120 -4.19 8.54 32.88
C ALA A 120 -4.52 9.39 34.12
N ALA A 121 -4.43 10.71 34.03
CA ALA A 121 -4.87 11.63 35.09
C ALA A 121 -6.40 11.54 35.30
N ASN A 122 -7.18 11.62 34.21
CA ASN A 122 -8.65 11.69 34.28
C ASN A 122 -9.35 10.37 34.69
N ASN A 123 -8.73 9.20 34.47
CA ASN A 123 -9.33 7.92 34.87
C ASN A 123 -9.02 7.53 36.34
N ARG A 124 -7.96 8.10 36.94
CA ARG A 124 -7.54 7.77 38.32
C ARG A 124 -8.39 8.43 39.39
N GLU A 125 -8.93 9.61 39.10
CA GLU A 125 -9.83 10.34 40.00
C GLU A 125 -11.19 9.62 40.17
N LYS A 126 -11.63 8.87 39.16
CA LYS A 126 -12.90 8.12 39.18
C LYS A 126 -12.86 6.79 39.94
N GLU A 127 -11.68 6.22 40.18
CA GLU A 127 -11.53 4.91 40.83
C GLU A 127 -11.24 4.99 42.34
N GLY A 128 -11.25 6.20 42.94
CA GLY A 128 -11.10 6.36 44.40
C GLY A 128 -9.75 5.89 44.94
N ILE A 129 -8.71 5.86 44.10
CA ILE A 129 -7.36 5.45 44.48
C ILE A 129 -6.73 6.63 45.25
N PRO A 130 -6.36 6.47 46.54
CA PRO A 130 -5.77 7.55 47.33
C PRO A 130 -4.47 8.05 46.70
N GLU A 131 -4.19 9.35 46.81
CA GLU A 131 -3.02 10.09 46.28
C GLU A 131 -1.79 9.22 45.97
N ALA A 132 -1.72 8.72 44.73
CA ALA A 132 -0.57 8.02 44.18
C ALA A 132 0.55 8.99 43.71
N THR A 133 0.49 10.27 44.11
CA THR A 133 1.48 11.30 43.77
C THR A 133 2.84 11.05 44.44
N LYS A 134 2.93 10.13 45.40
CA LYS A 134 4.20 9.71 46.02
C LYS A 134 4.86 8.46 45.39
N TRP A 135 4.20 7.77 44.46
CA TRP A 135 4.69 6.52 43.86
C TRP A 135 5.54 6.71 42.60
N VAL A 136 5.75 7.95 42.14
CA VAL A 136 6.45 8.20 40.86
C VAL A 136 7.97 8.26 41.01
N ASN A 137 8.49 8.40 42.24
CA ASN A 137 9.93 8.60 42.48
C ASN A 137 10.65 7.43 43.17
N ASP A 138 9.96 6.33 43.49
CA ASP A 138 10.57 5.20 44.19
C ASP A 138 10.30 3.88 43.44
N TYR A 139 10.64 3.86 42.15
CA TYR A 139 10.82 2.61 41.38
C TYR A 139 12.11 1.92 41.82
N THR A 140 12.23 1.59 43.10
CA THR A 140 13.09 0.46 43.45
C THR A 140 12.46 -0.79 42.81
N GLN A 141 13.26 -1.82 42.54
CA GLN A 141 12.83 -3.02 41.82
C GLN A 141 11.98 -4.07 42.60
N PRO A 142 11.44 -3.91 43.85
CA PRO A 142 10.91 -5.05 44.59
C PRO A 142 9.51 -5.55 44.15
N ASP A 143 8.93 -5.01 43.07
CA ASP A 143 7.57 -5.37 42.64
C ASP A 143 7.49 -6.40 41.47
N LEU A 144 8.63 -6.92 41.01
CA LEU A 144 8.66 -7.94 39.94
C LEU A 144 7.81 -9.19 40.26
N PRO A 145 7.79 -9.73 41.49
CA PRO A 145 6.92 -10.86 41.84
C PRO A 145 5.42 -10.53 41.69
N LEU A 146 4.97 -9.38 42.21
CA LEU A 146 3.57 -8.95 42.13
C LEU A 146 3.14 -8.69 40.67
N ARG A 147 4.01 -8.09 39.86
CA ARG A 147 3.73 -7.85 38.44
C ARG A 147 3.58 -9.15 37.65
N ARG A 148 4.45 -10.13 37.92
CA ARG A 148 4.30 -11.48 37.36
C ARG A 148 3.00 -12.14 37.82
N GLU A 149 2.63 -11.97 39.09
CA GLU A 149 1.34 -12.46 39.61
C GLU A 149 0.15 -11.80 38.92
N ILE A 150 0.18 -10.48 38.71
CA ILE A 150 -0.85 -9.74 37.97
C ILE A 150 -0.94 -10.24 36.52
N GLU A 151 0.19 -10.37 35.81
CA GLU A 151 0.23 -10.90 34.45
C GLU A 151 -0.31 -12.32 34.37
N GLU A 152 0.07 -13.19 35.32
CA GLU A 152 -0.43 -14.56 35.40
C GLU A 152 -1.94 -14.60 35.68
N LYS A 153 -2.44 -13.72 36.55
CA LYS A 153 -3.88 -13.57 36.83
C LYS A 153 -4.65 -13.17 35.56
N HIS A 154 -4.14 -12.21 34.79
CA HIS A 154 -4.72 -11.83 33.51
C HIS A 154 -4.70 -12.99 32.50
N ARG A 155 -3.56 -13.70 32.41
CA ARG A 155 -3.40 -14.88 31.54
C ARG A 155 -4.39 -15.99 31.89
N LYS A 156 -4.56 -16.31 33.17
CA LYS A 156 -5.55 -17.28 33.68
C LYS A 156 -6.98 -16.86 33.38
N ALA A 157 -7.25 -15.55 33.34
CA ALA A 157 -8.54 -15.00 32.92
C ALA A 157 -8.73 -14.93 31.39
N GLY A 158 -7.82 -15.51 30.60
CA GLY A 158 -7.86 -15.47 29.13
C GLY A 158 -7.56 -14.10 28.52
N LYS A 159 -6.99 -13.16 29.30
CA LYS A 159 -6.63 -11.82 28.84
C LYS A 159 -5.15 -11.78 28.48
N ASP A 160 -4.84 -11.66 27.19
CA ASP A 160 -3.49 -11.36 26.72
C ASP A 160 -3.25 -9.85 26.85
N LEU A 161 -2.46 -9.44 27.85
CA LEU A 161 -2.08 -8.03 28.04
C LEU A 161 -1.23 -7.48 26.90
N CYS A 162 -0.54 -8.37 26.16
CA CYS A 162 0.25 -8.02 24.99
C CYS A 162 -0.59 -7.98 23.69
N ALA A 163 -1.84 -8.46 23.72
CA ALA A 163 -2.74 -8.29 22.59
C ALA A 163 -3.24 -6.83 22.51
N PRO A 164 -3.38 -6.27 21.31
CA PRO A 164 -4.09 -5.01 21.17
C PRO A 164 -5.55 -5.19 21.60
N GLU A 165 -6.08 -4.24 22.39
CA GLU A 165 -7.45 -4.29 22.95
C GLU A 165 -8.54 -4.52 21.90
N ASN A 166 -8.25 -4.25 20.63
CA ASN A 166 -9.15 -4.52 19.52
C ASN A 166 -8.40 -5.05 18.29
N GLU A 167 -7.67 -6.17 18.45
CA GLU A 167 -6.93 -6.81 17.36
C GLU A 167 -7.81 -7.07 16.13
N ALA A 168 -9.06 -7.50 16.35
CA ALA A 168 -10.01 -7.74 15.27
C ALA A 168 -10.37 -6.46 14.51
N ALA A 169 -10.75 -5.37 15.19
CA ALA A 169 -11.07 -4.12 14.51
C ALA A 169 -9.82 -3.47 13.89
N MET A 170 -8.64 -3.64 14.49
CA MET A 170 -7.40 -3.18 13.89
C MET A 170 -7.13 -3.94 12.59
N LYS A 171 -7.19 -5.28 12.60
CA LYS A 171 -7.07 -6.10 11.38
C LYS A 171 -8.10 -5.68 10.34
N GLN A 172 -9.35 -5.49 10.74
CA GLN A 172 -10.43 -5.05 9.85
C GLN A 172 -10.16 -3.65 9.29
N ALA A 173 -9.82 -2.67 10.12
CA ALA A 173 -9.53 -1.29 9.70
C ALA A 173 -8.30 -1.22 8.79
N THR A 174 -7.24 -1.97 9.11
CA THR A 174 -6.07 -2.10 8.25
C THR A 174 -6.45 -2.74 6.92
N THR A 175 -7.27 -3.78 6.93
CA THR A 175 -7.72 -4.48 5.71
C THR A 175 -8.62 -3.60 4.83
N GLN A 176 -9.52 -2.83 5.44
CA GLN A 176 -10.46 -1.93 4.75
C GLN A 176 -9.80 -0.63 4.27
N GLY A 177 -8.83 -0.10 5.02
CA GLY A 177 -8.12 1.13 4.69
C GLY A 177 -6.91 0.94 3.79
N SER A 178 -6.42 -0.29 3.64
CA SER A 178 -5.29 -0.58 2.76
C SER A 178 -5.75 -0.69 1.31
N VAL A 179 -4.95 -0.13 0.39
CA VAL A 179 -5.17 -0.27 -1.06
C VAL A 179 -5.12 -1.75 -1.49
N CYS A 180 -4.41 -2.60 -0.75
CA CYS A 180 -4.42 -4.04 -0.94
C CYS A 180 -4.02 -4.81 0.33
N ASP A 181 -4.28 -6.11 0.31
CA ASP A 181 -3.97 -7.07 1.38
C ASP A 181 -2.50 -7.11 1.81
N GLY A 182 -1.57 -6.91 0.87
CA GLY A 182 -0.13 -6.91 1.13
C GLY A 182 0.33 -5.83 2.11
N ILE A 183 -0.24 -4.62 2.02
CA ILE A 183 0.05 -3.54 2.97
C ILE A 183 -0.49 -3.88 4.35
N ALA A 184 -1.71 -4.43 4.41
CA ALA A 184 -2.31 -4.82 5.68
C ALA A 184 -1.51 -5.93 6.38
N LYS A 185 -1.05 -6.92 5.62
CA LYS A 185 -0.17 -7.98 6.11
C LYS A 185 1.16 -7.42 6.63
N ALA A 186 1.73 -6.42 5.95
CA ALA A 186 2.98 -5.79 6.37
C ALA A 186 2.85 -5.11 7.74
N LEU A 187 1.74 -4.41 7.98
CA LEU A 187 1.43 -3.81 9.28
C LEU A 187 1.15 -4.87 10.35
N GLN A 188 0.48 -5.97 10.00
CA GLN A 188 0.24 -7.07 10.93
C GLN A 188 1.54 -7.72 11.41
N VAL A 189 2.54 -7.93 10.53
CA VAL A 189 3.82 -8.50 10.96
C VAL A 189 4.66 -7.52 11.78
N HIS A 190 4.49 -6.21 11.58
CA HIS A 190 5.07 -5.18 12.44
C HIS A 190 4.53 -5.31 13.88
N GLU A 191 3.21 -5.30 14.04
CA GLU A 191 2.56 -5.43 15.35
C GLU A 191 2.82 -6.79 16.00
N ALA A 192 2.93 -7.86 15.20
CA ALA A 192 3.31 -9.18 15.70
C ALA A 192 4.73 -9.18 16.30
N ALA A 193 5.68 -8.45 15.71
CA ALA A 193 7.04 -8.36 16.25
C ALA A 193 7.06 -7.68 17.64
N HIS A 194 6.22 -6.67 17.85
CA HIS A 194 6.00 -6.03 19.16
C HIS A 194 5.35 -6.99 20.15
N ARG A 195 4.30 -7.69 19.72
CA ARG A 195 3.60 -8.67 20.55
C ARG A 195 4.51 -9.82 20.99
N ASP A 196 5.31 -10.39 20.08
CA ASP A 196 6.26 -11.46 20.39
C ASP A 196 7.28 -10.99 21.44
N THR A 197 7.76 -9.75 21.32
CA THR A 197 8.69 -9.17 22.29
C THR A 197 8.01 -8.96 23.64
N CYS A 198 6.78 -8.45 23.65
CA CYS A 198 5.98 -8.29 24.85
C CYS A 198 5.72 -9.64 25.55
N GLN A 199 5.31 -10.68 24.81
CA GLN A 199 5.03 -12.00 25.37
C GLN A 199 6.29 -12.66 25.95
N ARG A 200 7.45 -12.44 25.31
CA ARG A 200 8.74 -12.96 25.80
C ARG A 200 9.20 -12.29 27.09
N LEU A 201 8.98 -10.99 27.22
CA LEU A 201 9.48 -10.21 28.37
C LEU A 201 8.48 -10.12 29.53
N GLY A 202 7.18 -10.24 29.23
CA GLY A 202 6.11 -9.79 30.10
C GLY A 202 5.68 -8.36 29.75
N PHE A 203 4.39 -8.07 29.94
CA PHE A 203 3.77 -6.79 29.60
C PHE A 203 4.42 -5.61 30.33
N TYR A 204 4.67 -5.73 31.62
CA TYR A 204 5.28 -4.63 32.39
C TYR A 204 6.73 -4.40 31.99
N ALA A 205 7.50 -5.48 31.85
CA ALA A 205 8.90 -5.39 31.44
C ALA A 205 9.04 -4.78 30.04
N PHE A 206 8.14 -5.12 29.12
CA PHE A 206 8.09 -4.55 27.78
C PHE A 206 7.82 -3.03 27.79
N ASN A 207 6.85 -2.57 28.59
CA ASN A 207 6.51 -1.14 28.66
C ASN A 207 7.55 -0.29 29.41
N GLU A 208 8.40 -0.92 30.22
CA GLU A 208 9.43 -0.25 31.02
C GLU A 208 10.83 -0.35 30.44
N ARG A 209 10.97 -0.93 29.24
CA ARG A 209 12.26 -1.02 28.54
C ARG A 209 12.93 0.34 28.39
N HIS A 210 14.26 0.32 28.34
CA HIS A 210 15.00 1.53 28.04
C HIS A 210 14.68 2.01 26.63
N ALA A 211 14.71 3.32 26.41
CA ALA A 211 14.32 3.89 25.13
C ALA A 211 15.17 3.42 23.94
N TYR A 212 16.46 3.12 24.14
CA TYR A 212 17.29 2.56 23.06
C TYR A 212 16.81 1.15 22.68
N GLU A 213 16.35 0.36 23.65
CA GLU A 213 15.82 -0.97 23.41
C GLU A 213 14.48 -0.92 22.68
N GLN A 214 13.62 0.03 23.04
CA GLN A 214 12.37 0.29 22.32
C GLN A 214 12.67 0.68 20.87
N ALA A 215 13.66 1.54 20.64
CA ALA A 215 14.10 1.89 19.29
C ALA A 215 14.62 0.65 18.51
N GLU A 216 15.36 -0.25 19.15
CA GLU A 216 15.78 -1.51 18.52
C GLU A 216 14.63 -2.47 18.20
N ASP A 217 13.61 -2.53 19.05
CA ASP A 217 12.39 -3.29 18.78
C ASP A 217 11.66 -2.73 17.56
N GLU A 218 11.55 -1.40 17.44
CA GLU A 218 10.99 -0.77 16.24
C GLU A 218 11.80 -1.08 14.98
N VAL A 219 13.15 -1.06 15.05
CA VAL A 219 13.99 -1.48 13.93
C VAL A 219 13.66 -2.91 13.50
N LYS A 220 13.49 -3.83 14.47
CA LYS A 220 13.12 -5.22 14.19
C LYS A 220 11.72 -5.32 13.57
N ALA A 221 10.74 -4.58 14.10
CA ALA A 221 9.38 -4.55 13.58
C ALA A 221 9.32 -4.00 12.14
N TYR A 222 9.99 -2.88 11.86
CA TYR A 222 10.08 -2.33 10.50
C TYR A 222 10.85 -3.23 9.54
N ARG A 223 11.87 -3.99 9.98
CA ARG A 223 12.51 -5.01 9.14
C ARG A 223 11.50 -6.07 8.68
N ALA A 224 10.69 -6.61 9.59
CA ALA A 224 9.64 -7.56 9.23
C ALA A 224 8.62 -6.97 8.25
N GLN A 225 8.22 -5.71 8.46
CA GLN A 225 7.33 -4.98 7.54
C GLN A 225 7.96 -4.81 6.15
N VAL A 226 9.23 -4.38 6.08
CA VAL A 226 10.00 -4.22 4.83
C VAL A 226 10.08 -5.53 4.06
N ASP A 227 10.33 -6.65 4.73
CA ASP A 227 10.42 -7.97 4.08
C ASP A 227 9.09 -8.37 3.43
N VAL A 228 7.96 -8.14 4.11
CA VAL A 228 6.63 -8.40 3.53
C VAL A 228 6.35 -7.49 2.35
N LEU A 229 6.57 -6.18 2.48
CA LEU A 229 6.33 -5.22 1.39
C LEU A 229 7.20 -5.54 0.16
N ALA A 230 8.48 -5.83 0.37
CA ALA A 230 9.39 -6.22 -0.71
C ALA A 230 8.98 -7.54 -1.35
N GLY A 231 8.50 -8.51 -0.57
CA GLY A 231 7.93 -9.77 -1.07
C GLY A 231 6.70 -9.54 -1.94
N GLU A 232 5.76 -8.70 -1.50
CA GLU A 232 4.54 -8.37 -2.24
C GLU A 232 4.82 -7.60 -3.52
N ILE A 233 5.74 -6.63 -3.51
CA ILE A 233 6.20 -5.95 -4.73
C ILE A 233 6.74 -6.97 -5.73
N ARG A 234 7.65 -7.85 -5.31
CA ARG A 234 8.20 -8.90 -6.19
C ARG A 234 7.13 -9.84 -6.72
N ARG A 235 6.09 -10.15 -5.92
CA ARG A 235 4.95 -10.96 -6.37
C ARG A 235 4.16 -10.24 -7.46
N VAL A 236 3.87 -8.94 -7.27
CA VAL A 236 3.18 -8.11 -8.28
C VAL A 236 4.02 -8.00 -9.56
N LEU A 237 5.32 -7.76 -9.45
CA LEU A 237 6.23 -7.67 -10.60
C LEU A 237 6.33 -8.97 -11.43
N LYS A 238 6.02 -10.13 -10.83
CA LYS A 238 5.96 -11.42 -11.53
C LYS A 238 4.63 -11.67 -12.25
N GLN A 239 3.62 -10.82 -12.05
CA GLN A 239 2.34 -10.95 -12.74
C GLN A 239 2.52 -10.67 -14.24
N LYS A 240 1.84 -11.43 -15.09
CA LYS A 240 1.91 -11.28 -16.56
C LYS A 240 1.39 -9.91 -17.04
N LYS A 241 0.54 -9.29 -16.24
CA LYS A 241 0.00 -7.94 -16.46
C LYS A 241 0.98 -6.83 -16.09
N THR A 242 2.14 -7.12 -15.54
CA THR A 242 3.08 -6.09 -15.11
C THR A 242 4.27 -6.03 -16.07
N LYS A 243 4.43 -4.89 -16.75
CA LYS A 243 5.59 -4.61 -17.60
C LYS A 243 6.47 -3.58 -16.93
N ILE A 244 7.73 -3.91 -16.73
CA ILE A 244 8.74 -2.99 -16.22
C ILE A 244 9.13 -2.04 -17.34
N THR A 245 8.96 -0.73 -17.13
CA THR A 245 9.30 0.31 -18.11
C THR A 245 10.66 0.92 -17.84
N SER A 246 11.12 0.92 -16.58
CA SER A 246 12.46 1.35 -16.20
C SER A 246 12.91 0.71 -14.88
N GLY A 247 14.22 0.69 -14.66
CA GLY A 247 14.85 0.03 -13.51
C GLY A 247 14.96 -1.49 -13.67
N SER A 248 15.49 -2.14 -12.63
CA SER A 248 15.58 -3.60 -12.56
C SER A 248 15.37 -4.07 -11.13
N PRO A 249 14.58 -5.14 -10.89
CA PRO A 249 14.38 -5.68 -9.57
C PRO A 249 15.67 -6.33 -9.06
N GLY A 250 16.38 -5.60 -8.21
CA GLY A 250 17.54 -6.11 -7.49
C GLY A 250 17.15 -6.97 -6.27
N PRO A 251 18.14 -7.57 -5.60
CA PRO A 251 17.89 -8.42 -4.43
C PRO A 251 17.47 -7.60 -3.20
N THR A 252 17.92 -6.34 -3.11
CA THR A 252 17.66 -5.45 -1.96
C THR A 252 16.29 -4.77 -2.03
N PRO A 253 15.59 -4.54 -0.91
CA PRO A 253 14.35 -3.76 -0.88
C PRO A 253 14.48 -2.37 -1.52
N GLU A 254 15.59 -1.67 -1.31
CA GLU A 254 15.84 -0.33 -1.83
C GLU A 254 15.80 -0.29 -3.36
N SER A 255 16.31 -1.33 -4.03
CA SER A 255 16.26 -1.45 -5.50
C SER A 255 14.84 -1.53 -6.07
N LEU A 256 13.84 -1.88 -5.25
CA LEU A 256 12.44 -1.96 -5.67
C LEU A 256 11.76 -0.59 -5.75
N LEU A 257 12.37 0.46 -5.17
CA LEU A 257 11.83 1.82 -5.15
C LEU A 257 12.01 2.58 -6.46
N GLY A 258 13.01 2.19 -7.27
CA GLY A 258 13.32 2.82 -8.56
C GLY A 258 12.69 2.13 -9.76
N ILE A 259 11.84 1.12 -9.54
CA ILE A 259 11.19 0.38 -10.63
C ILE A 259 9.94 1.15 -11.05
N GLU A 260 9.86 1.47 -12.34
CA GLU A 260 8.63 1.95 -12.95
C GLU A 260 7.97 0.79 -13.68
N VAL A 261 6.65 0.69 -13.53
CA VAL A 261 5.86 -0.32 -14.22
C VAL A 261 4.67 0.31 -14.92
N ARG A 262 4.21 -0.39 -15.94
CA ARG A 262 2.88 -0.20 -16.52
C ARG A 262 2.08 -1.49 -16.40
N CYS A 263 0.78 -1.33 -16.20
CA CYS A 263 -0.16 -2.44 -16.18
C CYS A 263 -0.61 -2.73 -17.61
N ALA A 264 -0.18 -3.86 -18.15
CA ALA A 264 -0.64 -4.35 -19.45
C ALA A 264 -2.10 -4.81 -19.30
N LEU A 265 -3.00 -4.09 -19.96
CA LEU A 265 -4.39 -4.50 -20.09
C LEU A 265 -4.52 -5.48 -21.26
N ALA A 266 -4.76 -6.75 -20.92
CA ALA A 266 -5.02 -7.80 -21.89
C ALA A 266 -6.52 -8.07 -22.02
N PHE A 267 -7.01 -8.29 -23.23
CA PHE A 267 -8.43 -8.56 -23.50
C PHE A 267 -8.61 -9.41 -24.75
N SER A 268 -9.68 -10.19 -24.80
CA SER A 268 -10.16 -10.80 -26.04
C SER A 268 -11.16 -9.88 -26.73
N VAL A 269 -11.06 -9.78 -28.04
CA VAL A 269 -12.03 -9.08 -28.89
C VAL A 269 -12.85 -10.12 -29.64
N ALA A 270 -14.17 -9.97 -29.62
CA ALA A 270 -15.08 -10.80 -30.39
C ALA A 270 -16.24 -9.96 -30.92
N GLY A 271 -16.66 -10.20 -32.15
CA GLY A 271 -17.79 -9.46 -32.71
C GLY A 271 -18.00 -9.74 -34.18
N GLN A 272 -19.00 -9.07 -34.74
CA GLN A 272 -19.30 -9.15 -36.15
C GLN A 272 -19.69 -7.76 -36.64
N VAL A 273 -19.16 -7.38 -37.80
CA VAL A 273 -19.62 -6.21 -38.55
C VAL A 273 -19.92 -6.69 -39.96
N ASP A 274 -21.18 -6.57 -40.38
CA ASP A 274 -21.68 -7.14 -41.64
C ASP A 274 -21.21 -8.61 -41.78
N ASP A 275 -20.44 -8.96 -42.80
CA ASP A 275 -19.95 -10.34 -43.03
C ASP A 275 -18.61 -10.65 -42.34
N LEU A 276 -17.99 -9.67 -41.68
CA LEU A 276 -16.67 -9.82 -41.06
C LEU A 276 -16.80 -10.23 -39.60
N LYS A 277 -16.23 -11.39 -39.29
CA LYS A 277 -16.15 -11.91 -37.92
C LYS A 277 -14.79 -11.58 -37.31
N PHE A 278 -14.82 -10.99 -36.12
CA PHE A 278 -13.64 -10.63 -35.32
C PHE A 278 -13.47 -11.65 -34.21
N SER A 279 -12.26 -12.19 -34.06
CA SER A 279 -11.89 -12.99 -32.90
C SER A 279 -10.38 -12.95 -32.71
N ASP A 280 -9.91 -12.29 -31.67
CA ASP A 280 -8.48 -12.21 -31.36
C ASP A 280 -8.23 -11.95 -29.88
N LYS A 281 -6.97 -12.12 -29.45
CA LYS A 281 -6.50 -11.78 -28.11
C LYS A 281 -5.45 -10.67 -28.20
N VAL A 282 -5.69 -9.59 -27.46
CA VAL A 282 -4.78 -8.46 -27.31
C VAL A 282 -4.08 -8.59 -25.97
N CYS A 283 -2.75 -8.68 -25.99
CA CYS A 283 -1.95 -8.97 -24.80
C CYS A 283 -1.53 -7.70 -24.05
N ASP A 284 -1.50 -6.58 -24.75
CA ASP A 284 -1.19 -5.28 -24.20
C ASP A 284 -1.88 -4.20 -25.03
N SER A 285 -2.88 -3.55 -24.45
CA SER A 285 -3.67 -2.52 -25.11
C SER A 285 -2.90 -1.25 -25.45
N ALA A 286 -1.72 -1.02 -24.86
CA ALA A 286 -0.90 0.16 -25.14
C ALA A 286 0.25 -0.11 -26.12
N GLU A 287 0.38 -1.34 -26.63
CA GLU A 287 1.27 -1.66 -27.74
C GLU A 287 0.47 -1.85 -29.02
N ALA A 288 1.09 -1.61 -30.18
CA ALA A 288 0.42 -1.85 -31.45
C ALA A 288 0.01 -3.33 -31.58
N PHE A 289 -1.23 -3.58 -32.00
CA PHE A 289 -1.76 -4.94 -32.14
C PHE A 289 -2.54 -5.10 -33.45
N THR A 290 -2.71 -6.34 -33.90
CA THR A 290 -3.52 -6.66 -35.08
C THR A 290 -4.66 -7.57 -34.66
N VAL A 291 -5.88 -7.24 -35.06
CA VAL A 291 -7.05 -8.13 -34.93
C VAL A 291 -7.35 -8.71 -36.29
N LYS A 292 -7.30 -10.04 -36.39
CA LYS A 292 -7.64 -10.76 -37.62
C LYS A 292 -9.16 -10.89 -37.75
N THR A 293 -9.66 -10.76 -38.97
CA THR A 293 -11.05 -11.04 -39.30
C THR A 293 -11.16 -12.16 -40.33
N SER A 294 -12.32 -12.81 -40.35
CA SER A 294 -12.69 -13.77 -41.39
C SER A 294 -13.77 -13.15 -42.30
N PRO A 295 -13.60 -13.19 -43.64
CA PRO A 295 -12.43 -13.68 -44.38
C PRO A 295 -11.33 -12.61 -44.61
N ASN A 296 -10.10 -12.87 -44.16
CA ASN A 296 -8.84 -12.23 -44.58
C ASN A 296 -8.77 -10.69 -44.61
N ALA A 297 -9.29 -10.00 -43.60
CA ALA A 297 -8.92 -8.62 -43.32
C ALA A 297 -8.13 -8.50 -42.02
N ASN A 298 -7.17 -7.58 -42.00
CA ASN A 298 -6.35 -7.30 -40.83
C ASN A 298 -6.63 -5.88 -40.36
N PHE A 299 -6.99 -5.74 -39.09
CA PHE A 299 -7.15 -4.45 -38.43
C PHE A 299 -5.91 -4.19 -37.59
N GLN A 300 -5.09 -3.24 -38.01
CA GLN A 300 -3.92 -2.78 -37.27
C GLN A 300 -4.32 -1.62 -36.37
N PHE A 301 -4.09 -1.77 -35.07
CA PHE A 301 -4.38 -0.77 -34.05
C PHE A 301 -3.06 -0.14 -33.57
N THR A 302 -3.07 1.18 -33.47
CA THR A 302 -1.97 2.01 -32.98
C THR A 302 -2.45 2.79 -31.76
N PRO A 303 -2.15 2.32 -30.54
CA PRO A 303 -2.57 2.98 -29.32
C PRO A 303 -1.98 4.39 -29.17
N ASN A 304 -2.77 5.30 -28.62
CA ASN A 304 -2.31 6.60 -28.11
C ASN A 304 -2.48 6.71 -26.58
N GLY A 305 -2.89 5.61 -25.95
CA GLY A 305 -3.12 5.42 -24.53
C GLY A 305 -3.59 3.99 -24.27
N GLU A 306 -3.81 3.62 -23.01
CA GLU A 306 -4.24 2.25 -22.68
C GLU A 306 -5.63 1.88 -23.20
N LYS A 307 -6.50 2.88 -23.41
CA LYS A 307 -7.90 2.67 -23.79
C LYS A 307 -8.28 3.36 -25.09
N THR A 308 -7.35 4.00 -25.78
CA THR A 308 -7.64 4.80 -26.97
C THR A 308 -6.52 4.67 -27.99
N GLY A 309 -6.84 4.96 -29.24
CA GLY A 309 -5.84 5.01 -30.29
C GLY A 309 -6.48 5.19 -31.66
N THR A 310 -5.71 4.85 -32.69
CA THR A 310 -6.18 4.77 -34.06
C THR A 310 -6.15 3.34 -34.56
N TYR A 311 -6.90 3.06 -35.61
CA TYR A 311 -6.80 1.81 -36.34
C TYR A 311 -6.79 2.08 -37.83
N ALA A 312 -6.19 1.16 -38.56
CA ALA A 312 -6.27 1.07 -40.01
C ALA A 312 -6.54 -0.39 -40.36
N TYR A 313 -7.26 -0.63 -41.45
CA TYR A 313 -7.45 -1.98 -41.95
C TYR A 313 -7.28 -2.01 -43.45
N ASN A 314 -6.78 -3.15 -43.92
CA ASN A 314 -6.76 -3.51 -45.32
C ASN A 314 -7.09 -5.01 -45.46
N GLY A 315 -7.70 -5.37 -46.59
CA GLY A 315 -8.05 -6.76 -46.84
C GLY A 315 -8.64 -6.98 -48.22
N ARG A 316 -8.82 -8.24 -48.57
CA ARG A 316 -9.46 -8.63 -49.82
C ARG A 316 -10.46 -9.76 -49.57
N VAL A 317 -11.71 -9.52 -49.95
CA VAL A 317 -12.78 -10.53 -49.89
C VAL A 317 -13.40 -10.63 -51.27
N VAL A 318 -13.35 -11.83 -51.86
CA VAL A 318 -14.01 -12.17 -53.15
C VAL A 318 -13.81 -11.10 -54.23
N GLY A 319 -12.55 -10.72 -54.50
CA GLY A 319 -12.20 -9.76 -55.56
C GLY A 319 -12.40 -8.27 -55.20
N ALA A 320 -13.00 -7.96 -54.06
CA ALA A 320 -13.14 -6.58 -53.56
C ALA A 320 -12.03 -6.26 -52.53
N GLN A 321 -11.46 -5.06 -52.61
CA GLN A 321 -10.47 -4.57 -51.64
C GLN A 321 -11.15 -3.71 -50.58
N PHE A 322 -10.92 -4.03 -49.31
CA PHE A 322 -11.42 -3.31 -48.14
C PHE A 322 -10.29 -2.44 -47.60
N TYR A 323 -10.59 -1.18 -47.29
CA TYR A 323 -9.63 -0.30 -46.65
C TYR A 323 -10.31 0.82 -45.86
N GLY A 324 -9.65 1.27 -44.80
CA GLY A 324 -10.06 2.45 -44.06
C GLY A 324 -9.26 2.62 -42.79
N SER A 325 -9.61 3.66 -42.05
CA SER A 325 -8.96 4.02 -40.80
C SER A 325 -9.90 4.79 -39.89
N GLY A 326 -9.57 4.86 -38.61
CA GLY A 326 -10.36 5.60 -37.63
C GLY A 326 -9.67 5.68 -36.27
N SER A 327 -10.42 6.14 -35.28
CA SER A 327 -10.06 6.10 -33.86
C SER A 327 -10.76 4.94 -33.15
N TYR A 328 -10.24 4.48 -32.03
CA TYR A 328 -10.96 3.52 -31.20
C TYR A 328 -10.95 3.94 -29.74
N ALA A 329 -11.93 3.45 -28.99
CA ALA A 329 -12.02 3.56 -27.54
C ALA A 329 -12.40 2.20 -26.93
N LEU A 330 -11.65 1.77 -25.92
CA LEU A 330 -11.89 0.56 -25.14
C LEU A 330 -12.57 0.93 -23.83
N GLU A 331 -13.82 0.51 -23.69
CA GLU A 331 -14.61 0.70 -22.48
C GLU A 331 -14.76 -0.66 -21.80
N LEU A 332 -14.18 -0.83 -20.62
CA LEU A 332 -14.33 -2.04 -19.79
C LEU A 332 -14.95 -1.67 -18.46
N GLN A 333 -15.96 -2.43 -18.06
CA GLN A 333 -16.64 -2.39 -16.77
C GLN A 333 -16.75 -3.82 -16.22
N ASP A 334 -16.24 -4.06 -15.02
CA ASP A 334 -16.25 -5.38 -14.37
C ASP A 334 -15.66 -6.51 -15.25
N GLY A 335 -14.56 -6.20 -15.95
CA GLY A 335 -13.85 -7.14 -16.84
C GLY A 335 -14.57 -7.44 -18.16
N LYS A 336 -15.69 -6.79 -18.46
CA LYS A 336 -16.44 -6.93 -19.71
C LYS A 336 -16.66 -5.57 -20.34
N GLY A 337 -16.79 -5.50 -21.65
CA GLY A 337 -17.05 -4.21 -22.26
C GLY A 337 -17.06 -4.22 -23.77
N THR A 338 -16.76 -3.06 -24.34
CA THR A 338 -16.82 -2.83 -25.78
C THR A 338 -15.57 -2.11 -26.28
N LEU A 339 -15.05 -2.58 -27.41
CA LEU A 339 -14.11 -1.84 -28.24
C LEU A 339 -14.95 -1.07 -29.27
N LYS A 340 -15.13 0.23 -29.03
CA LYS A 340 -15.84 1.14 -29.92
C LYS A 340 -14.89 1.62 -31.01
N LEU A 341 -15.32 1.48 -32.26
CA LEU A 341 -14.61 2.00 -33.42
C LEU A 341 -15.30 3.30 -33.85
N ASP A 342 -14.52 4.37 -33.96
CA ASP A 342 -14.91 5.72 -34.39
C ASP A 342 -14.03 6.17 -35.60
N GLY A 343 -14.38 7.23 -36.34
CA GLY A 343 -13.66 7.69 -37.55
C GLY A 343 -14.50 7.83 -38.83
N SER A 344 -13.96 8.53 -39.83
CA SER A 344 -14.57 8.76 -41.14
C SER A 344 -13.88 7.91 -42.21
N GLY A 345 -14.65 7.14 -43.01
CA GLY A 345 -14.14 6.18 -44.00
C GLY A 345 -14.30 4.70 -43.61
N ARG A 346 -15.37 4.37 -42.89
CA ARG A 346 -15.65 3.02 -42.38
C ARG A 346 -16.24 2.16 -43.51
N TRP A 347 -15.52 1.14 -43.92
CA TRP A 347 -15.82 0.26 -45.05
C TRP A 347 -15.78 0.95 -46.41
N ASN A 348 -14.59 1.38 -46.84
CA ASN A 348 -14.41 1.60 -48.26
C ASN A 348 -14.18 0.26 -48.94
N VAL A 349 -15.08 -0.09 -49.85
CA VAL A 349 -14.96 -1.24 -50.72
C VAL A 349 -14.63 -0.74 -52.10
N LYS A 350 -13.43 -1.07 -52.58
CA LYS A 350 -13.06 -0.87 -53.97
C LYS A 350 -13.48 -2.10 -54.77
N HIS A 351 -14.46 -1.90 -55.64
CA HIS A 351 -14.93 -2.90 -56.61
C HIS A 351 -14.74 -2.39 -58.04
N PRO A 352 -14.79 -3.24 -59.08
CA PRO A 352 -14.60 -2.81 -60.47
C PRO A 352 -15.54 -1.67 -60.91
N MET A 353 -16.73 -1.58 -60.30
CA MET A 353 -17.75 -0.57 -60.62
C MET A 353 -17.59 0.77 -59.86
N GLY A 354 -16.52 0.97 -59.09
CA GLY A 354 -16.31 2.18 -58.26
C GLY A 354 -15.99 1.90 -56.79
N ASN A 355 -16.05 2.94 -55.97
CA ASN A 355 -15.86 2.84 -54.52
C ASN A 355 -17.22 3.00 -53.83
N SER A 356 -17.54 2.12 -52.89
CA SER A 356 -18.66 2.30 -51.97
C SER A 356 -18.13 2.52 -50.55
N SER A 357 -18.84 3.36 -49.79
CA SER A 357 -18.49 3.70 -48.41
C SER A 357 -19.74 3.58 -47.56
N LYS A 358 -19.62 2.94 -46.39
CA LYS A 358 -20.66 2.95 -45.35
C LYS A 358 -20.22 3.87 -44.21
N SER A 359 -21.11 4.24 -43.31
CA SER A 359 -20.70 4.88 -42.06
C SER A 359 -21.69 4.51 -40.96
N GLY A 360 -21.19 4.38 -39.74
CA GLY A 360 -21.97 4.02 -38.57
C GLY A 360 -21.07 3.68 -37.39
N PRO A 361 -21.52 3.90 -36.15
CA PRO A 361 -20.82 3.45 -34.96
C PRO A 361 -20.78 1.91 -34.94
N GLU A 362 -19.60 1.37 -34.66
CA GLU A 362 -19.40 -0.07 -34.52
C GLU A 362 -18.82 -0.38 -33.15
N SER A 363 -19.28 -1.49 -32.59
CA SER A 363 -18.80 -1.96 -31.31
C SER A 363 -18.48 -3.45 -31.41
N LEU A 364 -17.28 -3.80 -30.98
CA LEU A 364 -16.88 -5.18 -30.78
C LEU A 364 -16.95 -5.48 -29.29
N ARG A 365 -17.33 -6.70 -28.92
CA ARG A 365 -17.27 -7.13 -27.53
C ARG A 365 -15.81 -7.26 -27.12
N ALA A 366 -15.46 -6.65 -25.98
CA ALA A 366 -14.18 -6.85 -25.32
C ALA A 366 -14.41 -7.60 -24.01
N THR A 367 -13.52 -8.51 -23.66
CA THR A 367 -13.55 -9.21 -22.38
C THR A 367 -12.12 -9.26 -21.85
N GLU A 368 -11.91 -8.71 -20.66
CA GLU A 368 -10.60 -8.68 -20.04
C GLU A 368 -10.08 -10.10 -19.83
N LEU A 369 -8.79 -10.30 -20.08
CA LEU A 369 -8.10 -11.56 -19.82
C LEU A 369 -7.40 -11.42 -18.45
N PRO A 370 -7.97 -12.00 -17.36
CA PRO A 370 -7.46 -11.78 -16.01
C PRO A 370 -6.02 -12.28 -15.83
N GLU A 371 -5.60 -13.27 -16.63
CA GLU A 371 -4.26 -13.86 -16.58
C GLU A 371 -3.27 -13.26 -17.59
N GLY A 372 -3.70 -12.32 -18.44
CA GLY A 372 -2.90 -11.88 -19.59
C GLY A 372 -3.02 -12.83 -20.80
N CYS A 373 -2.09 -12.73 -21.74
CA CYS A 373 -1.92 -13.71 -22.82
C CYS A 373 -0.93 -14.79 -22.43
N ASN A 374 -1.32 -16.05 -22.61
CA ASN A 374 -0.47 -17.22 -22.45
C ASN A 374 -0.26 -17.93 -23.78
#